data_AF-A0A8T5BB91-F1
#
_entry.id   AF-A0A8T5BB91-F1
#
_cell.length_a   1.000
_cell.length_b   1.000
_cell.length_c   1.000
_cell.angle_alpha   90.00
_cell.angle_beta   90.00
_cell.angle_gamma   90.00
#
_symmetry.space_group_name_H-M   'P 1'
#
loop_
_entity.id
_entity.type
_entity.pdbx_description
1 polymer ?
#
loop_
_entity_poly.entity_id
_entity_poly.type
_entity_poly.pdbx_seq_one_letter_code
_entity_poly.pdbx_strand_id
1 'polypeptide(L)'
;MSSKNKAITLGFVFVFFLALAYFENTLFLGYSSNIFANPPLAIAVIFMHNVIVVSLIIIGMSFYVEFVPAFLPKRKVDYVVLDHPRIFAAIFTVIILVISILRIYQHIYGRIVFDVVEIIMLVSLPHGIVEAYGIYKAIHVTLANSLTNKALAKICLIFLLAAILEVGFVQILRFFAV
;
A
#
# COMPACT_ATOMS: atom_id res chain seq x y z
N MET A 1 -8.80 25.01 -12.76
CA MET A 1 -7.91 25.18 -11.59
C MET A 1 -6.49 25.39 -12.09
N SER A 2 -5.72 26.31 -11.48
CA SER A 2 -4.28 26.39 -11.72
C SER A 2 -3.58 25.14 -11.15
N SER A 3 -2.45 24.72 -11.72
CA SER A 3 -1.67 23.58 -11.20
C SER A 3 -1.28 23.79 -9.73
N LYS A 4 -1.02 25.04 -9.34
CA LYS A 4 -0.80 25.44 -7.95
C LYS A 4 -1.98 25.11 -7.02
N ASN A 5 -3.20 25.48 -7.42
CA ASN A 5 -4.40 25.19 -6.63
C ASN A 5 -4.67 23.68 -6.56
N LYS A 6 -4.40 22.95 -7.65
CA LYS A 6 -4.54 21.49 -7.69
C LYS A 6 -3.56 20.79 -6.75
N ALA A 7 -2.29 21.20 -6.75
CA ALA A 7 -1.29 20.70 -5.81
C ALA A 7 -1.69 20.97 -4.34
N ILE A 8 -2.19 22.18 -4.03
CA ILE A 8 -2.67 22.51 -2.67
C ILE A 8 -3.83 21.59 -2.27
N THR A 9 -4.84 21.42 -3.13
CA THR A 9 -5.97 20.52 -2.86
C THR A 9 -5.51 19.08 -2.64
N LEU A 10 -4.63 18.56 -3.50
CA LEU A 10 -4.08 17.21 -3.36
C LEU A 10 -3.29 17.04 -2.06
N GLY A 11 -2.53 18.07 -1.65
CA GLY A 11 -1.82 18.07 -0.37
C GLY A 11 -2.77 17.97 0.83
N PHE A 12 -3.87 18.74 0.85
CA PHE A 12 -4.87 18.63 1.91
C PHE A 12 -5.56 17.26 1.93
N VAL A 13 -5.92 16.73 0.76
CA VAL A 13 -6.51 15.39 0.65
C VAL A 13 -5.53 14.33 1.13
N PHE A 14 -4.23 14.47 0.81
CA PHE A 14 -3.18 13.57 1.28
C PHE A 14 -3.11 13.55 2.82
N VAL A 15 -3.07 14.73 3.45
CA VAL A 15 -3.03 14.84 4.93
C VAL A 15 -4.28 14.24 5.56
N PHE A 16 -5.46 14.46 4.98
CA PHE A 16 -6.69 13.85 5.45
C PHE A 16 -6.64 12.31 5.39
N PHE A 17 -6.21 11.75 4.26
CA PHE A 17 -6.03 10.29 4.13
C PHE A 17 -4.96 9.75 5.07
N LEU A 18 -3.91 10.52 5.36
CA LEU A 18 -2.86 10.14 6.29
C LEU A 18 -3.40 10.05 7.72
N ALA A 19 -4.23 11.01 8.14
CA ALA A 19 -4.91 10.97 9.42
C ALA A 19 -5.88 9.76 9.52
N LEU A 20 -6.59 9.46 8.43
CA LEU A 20 -7.48 8.30 8.35
C LEU A 20 -6.69 6.98 8.47
N ALA A 21 -5.56 6.85 7.78
CA ALA A 21 -4.69 5.68 7.88
C ALA A 21 -4.10 5.51 9.29
N TYR A 22 -3.75 6.60 9.97
CA TYR A 22 -3.31 6.54 11.37
C TYR A 22 -4.40 6.00 12.30
N PHE A 23 -5.64 6.47 12.15
CA PHE A 23 -6.77 6.02 12.94
C PHE A 23 -7.11 4.54 12.67
N GLU A 24 -7.21 4.17 11.39
CA GLU A 24 -7.45 2.80 10.96
C GLU A 24 -6.39 1.85 11.51
N ASN A 25 -5.11 2.22 11.39
CA ASN A 25 -4.01 1.41 11.89
C ASN A 25 -4.07 1.19 13.42
N THR A 26 -4.51 2.21 14.17
CA THR A 26 -4.69 2.12 15.63
C THR A 26 -5.83 1.16 15.98
N LEU A 27 -6.94 1.21 15.24
CA LEU A 27 -8.07 0.30 15.43
C LEU A 27 -7.72 -1.14 15.03
N PHE A 28 -7.03 -1.32 13.91
CA PHE A 28 -6.66 -2.63 13.39
C PHE A 28 -5.81 -3.42 14.39
N LEU A 29 -4.83 -2.76 15.02
CA LEU A 29 -4.00 -3.35 16.06
C LEU A 29 -4.80 -3.74 17.31
N GLY A 30 -5.84 -2.98 17.66
CA GLY A 30 -6.71 -3.25 18.82
C GLY A 30 -7.68 -4.42 18.67
N TYR A 31 -8.09 -4.78 17.44
CA TYR A 31 -9.10 -5.82 17.19
C TYR A 31 -8.58 -7.05 16.42
N SER A 32 -7.27 -7.10 16.13
CA SER A 32 -6.66 -8.08 15.22
C SER A 32 -7.00 -9.55 15.53
N SER A 33 -7.05 -9.98 16.79
CA SER A 33 -7.31 -11.39 17.15
C SER A 33 -8.73 -11.86 16.82
N ASN A 34 -9.72 -10.96 16.95
CA ASN A 34 -11.14 -11.29 16.81
C ASN A 34 -11.63 -11.21 15.36
N ILE A 35 -10.97 -10.39 14.53
CA ILE A 35 -11.35 -10.19 13.12
C ILE A 35 -11.19 -11.49 12.32
N PHE A 36 -10.11 -12.25 12.55
CA PHE A 36 -9.86 -13.51 11.84
C PHE A 36 -10.80 -14.67 12.25
N ALA A 37 -11.67 -14.48 13.25
CA ALA A 37 -12.72 -15.46 13.56
C ALA A 37 -13.87 -15.45 12.55
N ASN A 38 -14.04 -14.36 11.79
CA ASN A 38 -15.05 -14.22 10.75
C ASN A 38 -14.36 -13.91 9.40
N PRO A 39 -14.11 -14.92 8.54
CA PRO A 39 -13.31 -14.74 7.32
C PRO A 39 -13.84 -13.65 6.37
N PRO A 40 -15.16 -13.55 6.07
CA PRO A 40 -15.69 -12.45 5.27
C PRO A 40 -15.39 -11.07 5.86
N LEU A 41 -15.51 -10.91 7.18
CA LEU A 41 -15.17 -9.67 7.86
C LEU A 41 -13.67 -9.38 7.75
N ALA A 42 -12.80 -10.38 7.95
CA ALA A 42 -11.36 -10.22 7.81
C ALA A 42 -10.96 -9.75 6.41
N ILE A 43 -11.56 -10.34 5.36
CA ILE A 43 -11.30 -9.93 3.97
C ILE A 43 -11.71 -8.46 3.79
N ALA A 44 -12.88 -8.06 4.31
CA ALA A 44 -13.36 -6.69 4.17
C ALA A 44 -12.45 -5.67 4.88
N VAL A 45 -11.99 -5.97 6.10
CA VAL A 45 -11.12 -5.05 6.85
C VAL A 45 -9.74 -4.95 6.18
N ILE A 46 -9.11 -6.07 5.81
CA ILE A 46 -7.81 -6.06 5.10
C ILE A 46 -7.94 -5.34 3.75
N PHE A 47 -9.03 -5.58 3.02
CA PHE A 47 -9.28 -4.89 1.77
C PHE A 47 -9.44 -3.37 1.98
N MET A 48 -10.16 -2.94 3.03
CA MET A 48 -10.24 -1.51 3.36
C MET A 48 -8.88 -0.91 3.69
N HIS A 49 -8.06 -1.59 4.50
CA HIS A 49 -6.68 -1.17 4.80
C HIS A 49 -5.89 -0.95 3.50
N ASN A 50 -5.91 -1.95 2.62
CA ASN A 50 -5.23 -1.91 1.32
C ASN A 50 -5.74 -0.76 0.42
N VAL A 51 -7.05 -0.51 0.42
CA VAL A 51 -7.65 0.61 -0.32
C VAL A 51 -7.17 1.96 0.21
N ILE A 52 -7.04 2.12 1.53
CA ILE A 52 -6.52 3.35 2.14
C ILE A 52 -5.05 3.55 1.76
N VAL A 53 -4.23 2.50 1.87
CA VAL A 53 -2.80 2.53 1.52
C VAL A 53 -2.60 2.89 0.06
N VAL A 54 -3.29 2.21 -0.87
CA VAL A 54 -3.14 2.53 -2.30
C VAL A 54 -3.68 3.90 -2.65
N SER A 55 -4.74 4.37 -1.97
CA SER A 55 -5.26 5.73 -2.16
C SER A 55 -4.21 6.77 -1.74
N LEU A 56 -3.54 6.57 -0.60
CA LEU A 56 -2.42 7.40 -0.17
C LEU A 56 -1.30 7.44 -1.20
N ILE A 57 -0.93 6.30 -1.77
CA ILE A 57 0.09 6.20 -2.82
C ILE A 57 -0.34 7.01 -4.06
N ILE A 58 -1.57 6.81 -4.55
CA ILE A 58 -2.08 7.49 -5.74
C ILE A 58 -2.15 9.00 -5.50
N ILE A 59 -2.69 9.44 -4.36
CA ILE A 59 -2.81 10.86 -4.02
C ILE A 59 -1.42 11.47 -3.86
N GLY A 60 -0.49 10.80 -3.18
CA GLY A 60 0.88 11.26 -2.99
C GLY A 60 1.64 11.42 -4.32
N MET A 61 1.53 10.43 -5.22
CA MET A 61 2.16 10.52 -6.54
C MET A 61 1.49 11.58 -7.43
N SER A 62 0.16 11.73 -7.33
CA SER A 62 -0.57 12.80 -8.03
C SER A 62 -0.17 14.18 -7.53
N PHE A 63 -0.02 14.33 -6.21
CA PHE A 63 0.49 15.54 -5.57
C PHE A 63 1.89 15.85 -6.10
N TYR A 64 2.78 14.87 -6.13
CA TYR A 64 4.14 15.03 -6.66
C TYR A 64 4.16 15.52 -8.12
N VAL A 65 3.36 14.89 -8.99
CA VAL A 65 3.24 15.24 -10.42
C VAL A 65 2.78 16.69 -10.63
N GLU A 66 1.93 17.22 -9.77
CA GLU A 66 1.47 18.61 -9.84
C GLU A 66 2.42 19.58 -9.11
N PHE A 67 3.02 19.14 -8.01
CA PHE A 67 3.90 19.97 -7.17
C PHE A 67 5.19 20.34 -7.89
N VAL A 68 5.87 19.36 -8.49
CA VAL A 68 7.16 19.56 -9.18
C VAL A 68 7.08 20.66 -10.24
N PRO A 69 6.18 20.61 -11.25
CA PRO A 69 6.10 21.66 -12.27
C PRO A 69 5.51 22.98 -11.76
N ALA A 70 4.73 22.98 -10.68
CA ALA A 70 4.10 24.20 -10.16
C ALA A 70 5.01 25.03 -9.24
N PHE A 71 5.95 24.38 -8.54
CA PHE A 71 6.74 25.03 -7.48
C PHE A 71 8.25 24.92 -7.67
N LEU A 72 8.77 23.93 -8.41
CA LEU A 72 10.20 23.78 -8.62
C LEU A 72 10.66 24.46 -9.92
N PRO A 73 11.90 24.99 -9.95
CA PRO A 73 12.50 25.49 -11.18
C PRO A 73 12.69 24.35 -12.19
N LYS A 74 12.68 24.67 -13.49
CA LYS A 74 12.85 23.68 -14.59
C LYS A 74 14.29 23.16 -14.72
N ARG A 75 14.83 22.54 -13.67
CA ARG A 75 16.15 21.89 -13.68
C ARG A 75 15.96 20.42 -14.03
N LYS A 76 16.84 19.86 -14.87
CA LYS A 76 16.77 18.45 -15.30
C LYS A 76 16.70 17.47 -14.12
N VAL A 77 17.30 17.81 -12.98
CA VAL A 77 17.35 16.96 -11.77
C VAL A 77 15.98 16.82 -11.10
N ASP A 78 15.15 17.87 -11.13
CA ASP A 78 13.85 17.91 -10.45
C ASP A 78 12.78 17.08 -11.21
N TYR A 79 13.02 16.80 -12.49
CA TYR A 79 12.10 16.10 -13.39
C TYR A 79 12.46 14.63 -13.61
N VAL A 80 13.60 14.14 -13.09
CA VAL A 80 14.07 12.75 -13.29
C VAL A 80 13.01 11.71 -12.90
N VAL A 81 12.24 12.00 -11.84
CA VAL A 81 11.14 11.13 -11.38
C VAL A 81 9.99 11.06 -12.40
N LEU A 82 9.66 12.19 -13.01
CA LEU A 82 8.59 12.30 -14.01
C LEU A 82 9.02 11.71 -15.36
N ASP A 83 10.31 11.81 -15.70
CA ASP A 83 10.86 11.32 -16.96
C ASP A 83 11.04 9.78 -16.96
N HIS A 84 11.18 9.15 -15.79
CA HIS A 84 11.43 7.71 -15.66
C HIS A 84 10.46 6.98 -14.71
N PRO A 85 9.13 7.08 -14.92
CA PRO A 85 8.12 6.59 -13.98
C PRO A 85 8.23 5.08 -13.67
N ARG A 86 8.72 4.29 -14.62
CA ARG A 86 8.90 2.83 -14.47
C ARG A 86 9.96 2.46 -13.45
N ILE A 87 11.12 3.13 -13.50
CA ILE A 87 12.26 2.86 -12.60
C ILE A 87 11.89 3.30 -11.19
N PHE A 88 11.28 4.48 -11.06
CA PHE A 88 10.82 4.98 -9.77
C PHE A 88 9.75 4.10 -9.15
N ALA A 89 8.75 3.67 -9.92
CA ALA A 89 7.74 2.74 -9.43
C ALA A 89 8.38 1.45 -8.88
N ALA A 90 9.35 0.87 -9.60
CA ALA A 90 10.05 -0.33 -9.13
C ALA A 90 10.82 -0.10 -7.83
N ILE A 91 11.63 0.97 -7.75
CA ILE A 91 12.42 1.30 -6.56
C ILE A 91 11.50 1.55 -5.36
N PHE A 92 10.43 2.33 -5.56
CA PHE A 92 9.52 2.70 -4.48
C PHE A 92 8.72 1.49 -3.98
N THR A 93 8.33 0.57 -4.86
CA THR A 93 7.73 -0.71 -4.46
C THR A 93 8.71 -1.53 -3.61
N VAL A 94 9.98 -1.62 -3.99
CA VAL A 94 10.99 -2.32 -3.19
C VAL A 94 11.14 -1.68 -1.81
N ILE A 95 11.20 -0.34 -1.75
CA ILE A 95 11.28 0.39 -0.48
C ILE A 95 10.06 0.08 0.40
N ILE A 96 8.84 0.16 -0.16
CA ILE A 96 7.61 -0.11 0.60
C ILE A 96 7.62 -1.54 1.13
N LEU A 97 7.97 -2.53 0.30
CA LEU A 97 8.06 -3.93 0.74
C LEU A 97 9.05 -4.13 1.88
N VAL A 98 10.24 -3.54 1.76
CA VAL A 98 11.28 -3.64 2.81
C VAL A 98 10.78 -3.02 4.12
N ILE A 99 10.12 -1.85 4.06
CA ILE A 99 9.54 -1.20 5.25
C ILE A 99 8.44 -2.07 5.86
N SER A 100 7.56 -2.67 5.04
CA SER A 100 6.50 -3.56 5.52
C SER A 100 7.06 -4.78 6.26
N ILE A 101 8.11 -5.41 5.73
CA ILE A 101 8.79 -6.54 6.39
C ILE A 101 9.44 -6.09 7.70
N LEU A 102 10.18 -4.98 7.69
CA LEU A 102 10.82 -4.43 8.89
C LEU A 102 9.81 -4.08 9.98
N ARG A 103 8.63 -3.59 9.60
CA ARG A 103 7.55 -3.26 10.52
C ARG A 103 7.00 -4.50 11.22
N ILE A 104 6.77 -5.59 10.48
CA ILE A 104 6.35 -6.88 11.04
C ILE A 104 7.42 -7.39 12.00
N TYR A 105 8.69 -7.32 11.60
CA TYR A 105 9.82 -7.71 12.45
C TYR A 105 9.86 -6.92 13.76
N GLN A 106 9.75 -5.58 13.73
CA GLN A 106 9.71 -4.75 14.94
C GLN A 106 8.51 -5.04 15.84
N HIS A 107 7.34 -5.33 15.25
CA HIS A 107 6.14 -5.66 16.00
C HIS A 107 6.26 -7.02 16.71
N ILE A 108 6.94 -7.98 16.09
CA ILE A 108 7.12 -9.33 16.62
C ILE A 108 8.31 -9.43 17.60
N TYR A 109 9.41 -8.69 17.40
CA TYR A 109 10.65 -8.82 18.20
C TYR A 109 10.58 -8.41 19.68
N GLY A 110 9.41 -8.00 20.18
CA GLY A 110 9.13 -7.97 21.61
C GLY A 110 8.94 -9.37 22.23
N ARG A 111 8.68 -10.40 21.42
CA ARG A 111 8.46 -11.80 21.81
C ARG A 111 8.67 -12.76 20.63
N ILE A 112 9.67 -13.67 20.75
CA ILE A 112 9.63 -15.12 20.37
C ILE A 112 10.60 -15.64 19.28
N VAL A 113 11.14 -16.83 19.62
CA VAL A 113 11.62 -18.01 18.85
C VAL A 113 11.51 -17.97 17.31
N PHE A 114 12.64 -18.22 16.66
CA PHE A 114 12.91 -18.10 15.22
C PHE A 114 12.10 -19.04 14.29
N ASP A 115 11.68 -20.23 14.74
CA ASP A 115 11.09 -21.26 13.86
C ASP A 115 9.71 -20.91 13.26
N VAL A 116 8.86 -20.17 13.98
CA VAL A 116 7.48 -19.88 13.54
C VAL A 116 7.44 -18.68 12.57
N VAL A 117 8.40 -17.77 12.69
CA VAL A 117 8.48 -16.54 11.89
C VAL A 117 8.83 -16.85 10.43
N GLU A 118 9.74 -17.81 10.19
CA GLU A 118 10.09 -18.23 8.83
C GLU A 118 8.89 -18.83 8.09
N ILE A 119 8.12 -19.71 8.74
CA ILE A 119 6.92 -20.33 8.14
C ILE A 119 5.87 -19.26 7.82
N ILE A 120 5.64 -18.30 8.74
CA ILE A 120 4.71 -17.19 8.51
C ILE A 120 5.16 -16.33 7.32
N MET A 121 6.45 -15.98 7.23
CA MET A 121 6.98 -15.20 6.10
C MET A 121 6.90 -15.95 4.77
N LEU A 122 7.13 -17.26 4.76
CA LEU A 122 7.08 -18.08 3.56
C LEU A 122 5.64 -18.28 3.04
N VAL A 123 4.69 -18.47 3.96
CA VAL A 123 3.27 -18.64 3.62
C VAL A 123 2.61 -17.32 3.22
N SER A 124 3.09 -16.17 3.73
CA SER A 124 2.60 -14.85 3.34
C SER A 124 3.26 -14.32 2.06
N LEU A 125 4.31 -14.94 1.55
CA LEU A 125 5.02 -14.51 0.34
C LEU A 125 4.13 -14.36 -0.91
N PRO A 126 3.16 -15.26 -1.20
CA PRO A 126 2.28 -15.11 -2.36
C PRO A 126 1.37 -13.88 -2.30
N HIS A 127 0.83 -13.52 -1.13
CA HIS A 127 0.02 -12.29 -1.00
C HIS A 127 0.90 -11.05 -1.18
N GLY A 128 2.10 -11.06 -0.60
CA GLY A 128 3.06 -9.94 -0.72
C GLY A 128 3.49 -9.66 -2.16
N ILE A 129 3.63 -10.69 -3.00
CA ILE A 129 3.90 -10.51 -4.44
C ILE A 129 2.73 -9.81 -5.15
N VAL A 130 1.49 -10.21 -4.85
CA VAL A 130 0.29 -9.61 -5.46
C VAL A 130 0.14 -8.15 -5.04
N GLU A 131 0.37 -7.87 -3.75
CA GLU A 131 0.35 -6.52 -3.20
C GLU A 131 1.46 -5.65 -3.82
N ALA A 132 2.70 -6.16 -3.91
CA ALA A 132 3.82 -5.49 -4.56
C ALA A 132 3.48 -5.06 -5.99
N TYR A 133 2.86 -5.95 -6.75
CA TYR A 133 2.44 -5.67 -8.12
C TYR A 133 1.33 -4.60 -8.16
N GLY A 134 0.39 -4.64 -7.22
CA GLY A 134 -0.63 -3.60 -7.05
C GLY A 134 -0.03 -2.22 -6.78
N ILE A 135 0.92 -2.15 -5.85
CA ILE A 135 1.68 -0.93 -5.50
C ILE A 135 2.44 -0.40 -6.72
N TYR A 136 3.23 -1.26 -7.36
CA TYR A 136 4.00 -0.88 -8.56
C TYR A 136 3.08 -0.28 -9.63
N LYS A 137 1.95 -0.94 -9.90
CA LYS A 137 1.00 -0.49 -10.90
C LYS A 137 0.34 0.83 -10.52
N ALA A 138 0.01 1.03 -9.24
CA ALA A 138 -0.56 2.27 -8.74
C ALA A 138 0.41 3.45 -8.90
N ILE A 139 1.69 3.26 -8.57
CA ILE A 139 2.72 4.29 -8.71
C ILE A 139 2.97 4.59 -10.19
N HIS A 140 3.23 3.55 -10.99
CA HIS A 140 3.56 3.69 -12.41
C HIS A 140 2.45 4.38 -13.20
N VAL A 141 1.19 3.93 -13.05
CA VAL A 141 0.06 4.49 -13.79
C VAL A 141 -0.19 5.95 -13.40
N THR A 142 -0.01 6.29 -12.12
CA THR A 142 -0.17 7.65 -11.63
C THR A 142 0.95 8.57 -12.12
N LEU A 143 2.21 8.17 -11.98
CA LEU A 143 3.35 8.96 -12.45
C LEU A 143 3.35 9.13 -13.98
N ALA A 144 2.91 8.13 -14.72
CA ALA A 144 2.74 8.20 -16.17
C ALA A 144 1.50 9.01 -16.61
N ASN A 145 0.77 9.63 -15.66
CA ASN A 145 -0.44 10.41 -15.90
C ASN A 145 -1.51 9.65 -16.73
N SER A 146 -1.60 8.34 -16.52
CA SER A 146 -2.47 7.41 -17.26
C SER A 146 -3.58 6.81 -16.39
N LEU A 147 -3.83 7.43 -15.23
CA LEU A 147 -4.83 6.98 -14.27
C LEU A 147 -6.25 7.19 -14.83
N THR A 148 -6.93 6.08 -15.10
CA THR A 148 -8.33 6.05 -15.55
C THR A 148 -9.16 5.25 -14.57
N ASN A 149 -10.49 5.43 -14.58
CA ASN A 149 -11.40 4.65 -13.73
C ASN A 149 -11.23 3.12 -13.94
N LYS A 150 -10.93 2.70 -15.17
CA LYS A 150 -10.63 1.30 -15.49
C LYS A 150 -9.31 0.83 -14.86
N ALA A 151 -8.29 1.68 -14.86
CA ALA A 151 -7.01 1.36 -14.22
C ALA A 151 -7.16 1.27 -12.69
N LEU A 152 -7.90 2.21 -12.09
CA LEU A 152 -8.21 2.21 -10.67
C LEU A 152 -8.98 0.94 -10.27
N ALA A 153 -10.02 0.57 -11.01
CA ALA A 153 -10.75 -0.67 -10.77
C ALA A 153 -9.85 -1.91 -10.83
N LYS A 154 -8.92 -1.98 -11.79
CA LYS A 154 -7.93 -3.06 -11.87
C LYS A 154 -6.99 -3.09 -10.67
N ILE A 155 -6.56 -1.92 -10.18
CA ILE A 155 -5.71 -1.80 -9.00
C ILE A 155 -6.47 -2.31 -7.77
N CYS A 156 -7.71 -1.83 -7.54
CA CYS A 156 -8.54 -2.28 -6.43
C CYS A 156 -8.79 -3.79 -6.48
N LEU A 157 -9.03 -4.36 -7.66
CA LEU A 157 -9.22 -5.81 -7.81
C LEU A 157 -7.97 -6.61 -7.42
N ILE A 158 -6.77 -6.12 -7.76
CA ILE A 158 -5.50 -6.74 -7.33
C ILE A 158 -5.40 -6.74 -5.79
N PHE A 159 -5.73 -5.64 -5.13
CA PHE A 159 -5.71 -5.57 -3.66
C PHE A 159 -6.82 -6.40 -3.00
N LEU A 160 -7.97 -6.57 -3.66
CA LEU A 160 -9.01 -7.50 -3.21
C LEU A 160 -8.51 -8.95 -3.28
N LEU A 161 -7.85 -9.32 -4.38
CA LEU A 161 -7.24 -10.64 -4.53
C LEU A 161 -6.16 -10.86 -3.46
N ALA A 162 -5.32 -9.86 -3.18
CA ALA A 162 -4.33 -9.92 -2.11
C ALA A 162 -4.99 -10.17 -0.74
N ALA A 163 -6.08 -9.47 -0.42
CA ALA A 163 -6.82 -9.66 0.83
C ALA A 163 -7.44 -11.06 0.96
N ILE A 164 -8.01 -11.60 -0.14
CA ILE A 164 -8.56 -12.97 -0.16
C ILE A 164 -7.44 -13.99 0.08
N LEU A 165 -6.29 -13.82 -0.58
CA LEU A 165 -5.13 -14.69 -0.39
C LEU A 165 -4.64 -14.64 1.05
N GLU A 166 -4.46 -13.44 1.60
CA GLU A 166 -3.97 -13.25 2.97
C GLU A 166 -4.87 -13.95 4.00
N VAL A 167 -6.19 -13.70 3.95
CA VAL A 167 -7.14 -14.38 4.85
C VAL A 167 -7.16 -15.88 4.61
N GLY A 168 -7.14 -16.33 3.35
CA GLY A 168 -7.10 -17.74 2.99
C GLY A 168 -5.90 -18.45 3.61
N PHE A 169 -4.71 -17.86 3.50
CA PHE A 169 -3.49 -18.41 4.10
C PHE A 169 -3.55 -18.45 5.62
N VAL A 170 -4.05 -17.38 6.27
CA VAL A 170 -4.22 -17.36 7.73
C VAL A 170 -5.19 -18.45 8.22
N GLN A 171 -6.30 -18.68 7.49
CA GLN A 171 -7.23 -19.75 7.85
C GLN A 171 -6.63 -21.15 7.68
N ILE A 172 -5.86 -21.38 6.60
CA ILE A 172 -5.14 -22.64 6.38
C ILE A 172 -4.13 -22.89 7.50
N LEU A 173 -3.34 -21.87 7.87
CA LEU A 173 -2.38 -21.97 8.98
C LEU A 173 -3.08 -22.30 10.31
N ARG A 174 -4.20 -21.65 10.60
CA ARG A 174 -5.02 -21.96 11.80
C ARG A 174 -5.53 -23.40 11.79
N PHE A 175 -5.89 -23.94 10.64
CA PHE A 175 -6.35 -25.33 10.52
C PHE A 175 -5.24 -26.34 10.79
N PHE A 176 -4.00 -26.08 10.37
CA PHE A 176 -2.86 -26.97 10.59
C PHE A 176 -2.17 -26.80 11.96
N ALA A 177 -2.36 -25.67 12.63
CA ALA A 177 -1.77 -25.38 13.95
C ALA A 177 -2.63 -25.85 15.15
N VAL A 178 -3.80 -26.43 14.89
CA VAL A 178 -4.67 -27.13 15.86
C VAL A 178 -4.45 -28.63 15.73
#